data_AF-A0A2J8T9W0-F1
#
_entry.id   AF-A0A2J8T9W0-F1
#
_cell.length_a   1.000
_cell.length_b   1.000
_cell.length_c   1.000
_cell.angle_alpha   90.00
_cell.angle_beta   90.00
_cell.angle_gamma   90.00
#
_symmetry.space_group_name_H-M   'P 1'
#
loop_
_entity.id
_entity.type
_entity.pdbx_description
1 polymer ?
#
loop_
_entity_poly.entity_id
_entity_poly.type
_entity_poly.pdbx_seq_one_letter_code
_entity_poly.pdbx_strand_id
1 'polypeptide(L)'
;ILDEFKKDSSVFILGNTDRPDASAVYLHDFQRFLIHEQQEHWAQDLNKVRERMTKFIDDTMRETAEPFLFVDEFLTYLFSRENSIWDEKYDAVDMQDMNNPLSHYWISSSHNTYLTGDQLRSESSPEAYIRCLRMGCRCIEQKAVKVFNSGLLGRARWEAGHLPWLDADHQDQV
;
A
#
# COMPACT_ATOMS: atom_id res chain seq x y z
N ILE A 1 17.70 -23.42 3.06
CA ILE A 1 17.01 -22.11 3.06
C ILE A 1 16.66 -21.64 4.48
N LEU A 2 15.60 -22.11 5.16
CA LEU A 2 15.31 -21.64 6.54
C LEU A 2 16.38 -22.04 7.58
N ASP A 3 16.95 -23.23 7.46
CA ASP A 3 18.05 -23.68 8.32
C ASP A 3 19.40 -23.02 7.97
N GLU A 4 19.57 -22.52 6.73
CA GLU A 4 20.74 -21.71 6.35
C GLU A 4 20.61 -20.30 6.92
N PHE A 5 19.41 -19.71 6.87
CA PHE A 5 19.15 -18.42 7.51
C PHE A 5 19.46 -18.47 9.01
N LYS A 6 19.08 -19.53 9.72
CA LYS A 6 19.47 -19.70 11.15
C LYS A 6 20.97 -19.76 11.37
N LYS A 7 21.74 -20.28 10.42
CA LYS A 7 23.20 -20.44 10.52
C LYS A 7 23.97 -19.16 10.22
N ASP A 8 23.45 -18.33 9.32
CA ASP A 8 24.08 -17.04 8.98
C ASP A 8 23.59 -15.90 9.89
N SER A 9 22.31 -15.89 10.28
CA SER A 9 21.78 -14.91 11.25
C SER A 9 22.42 -15.06 12.64
N SER A 10 22.92 -16.25 12.99
CA SER A 10 23.62 -16.47 14.25
C SER A 10 25.01 -15.81 14.28
N VAL A 11 25.66 -15.57 13.14
CA VAL A 11 26.96 -14.86 13.11
C VAL A 11 26.79 -13.37 13.45
N PHE A 12 25.65 -12.78 13.11
CA PHE A 12 25.36 -11.39 13.44
C PHE A 12 24.93 -11.22 14.91
N ILE A 13 24.13 -12.15 15.44
CA ILE A 13 23.58 -12.11 16.81
C ILE A 13 24.60 -12.55 17.88
N LEU A 14 25.57 -13.41 17.54
CA LEU A 14 26.57 -13.96 18.49
C LEU A 14 27.97 -13.33 18.32
N GLY A 15 28.03 -12.04 18.06
CA GLY A 15 29.31 -11.31 18.12
C GLY A 15 29.86 -11.27 19.55
N ASN A 16 30.69 -12.24 19.92
CA ASN A 16 31.62 -12.25 21.06
C ASN A 16 31.08 -11.79 22.44
N THR A 17 29.85 -12.14 22.81
CA THR A 17 29.40 -11.98 24.21
C THR A 17 29.37 -13.35 24.89
N ASP A 18 30.32 -13.58 25.80
CA ASP A 18 30.45 -14.80 26.64
C ASP A 18 29.31 -14.96 27.68
N ARG A 19 28.10 -14.45 27.40
CA ARG A 19 26.96 -14.50 28.34
C ARG A 19 25.69 -15.04 27.64
N PRO A 20 25.37 -16.33 27.81
CA PRO A 20 24.26 -17.02 27.15
C PRO A 20 22.86 -16.62 27.63
N ASP A 21 22.75 -15.64 28.54
CA ASP A 21 21.54 -15.22 29.24
C ASP A 21 21.13 -13.75 28.98
N ALA A 22 21.85 -13.02 28.12
CA ALA A 22 21.52 -11.63 27.74
C ALA A 22 21.80 -11.32 26.26
N SER A 23 21.19 -12.07 25.34
CA SER A 23 21.28 -11.76 23.90
C SER A 23 20.44 -10.53 23.60
N ALA A 24 21.09 -9.37 23.54
CA ALA A 24 20.52 -8.09 23.16
C ALA A 24 21.27 -7.52 21.96
N VAL A 25 20.54 -6.89 21.04
CA VAL A 25 21.05 -6.13 19.91
C VAL A 25 21.11 -4.66 20.31
N TYR A 26 22.32 -4.15 20.49
CA TYR A 26 22.54 -2.75 20.86
C TYR A 26 22.48 -1.82 19.65
N LEU A 27 22.36 -0.52 19.90
CA LEU A 27 22.22 0.51 18.85
C LEU A 27 23.24 0.37 17.71
N HIS A 28 24.53 0.15 18.03
CA HIS A 28 25.58 0.03 17.01
C HIS A 28 25.49 -1.26 16.20
N ASP A 29 25.09 -2.38 16.82
CA ASP A 29 24.88 -3.63 16.10
C ASP A 29 23.66 -3.50 15.19
N PHE A 30 22.57 -2.89 15.67
CA PHE A 30 21.40 -2.61 14.84
C PHE A 30 21.74 -1.67 13.67
N GLN A 31 22.54 -0.62 13.90
CA GLN A 31 23.05 0.25 12.83
C GLN A 31 23.82 -0.56 11.78
N ARG A 32 24.73 -1.44 12.21
CA ARG A 32 25.52 -2.28 11.31
C ARG A 32 24.62 -3.19 10.47
N PHE A 33 23.57 -3.75 11.07
CA PHE A 33 22.57 -4.56 10.37
C PHE A 33 21.86 -3.75 9.28
N LEU A 34 21.38 -2.56 9.63
CA LEU A 34 20.70 -1.68 8.67
C LEU A 34 21.60 -1.31 7.50
N ILE A 35 22.86 -0.94 7.76
CA ILE A 35 23.79 -0.50 6.71
C ILE A 35 24.23 -1.67 5.81
N HIS A 36 24.61 -2.80 6.39
CA HIS A 36 25.28 -3.87 5.65
C HIS A 36 24.35 -4.97 5.15
N GLU A 37 23.29 -5.28 5.90
CA GLU A 37 22.35 -6.35 5.52
C GLU A 37 21.10 -5.78 4.85
N GLN A 38 20.51 -4.71 5.39
CA GLN A 38 19.32 -4.08 4.80
C GLN A 38 19.64 -3.03 3.72
N GLN A 39 20.92 -2.64 3.58
CA GLN A 39 21.37 -1.62 2.63
C GLN A 39 20.68 -0.25 2.83
N GLU A 40 20.35 0.07 4.08
CA GLU A 40 19.66 1.30 4.47
C GLU A 40 20.67 2.44 4.68
N HIS A 41 20.91 3.23 3.64
CA HIS A 41 21.90 4.32 3.68
C HIS A 41 21.58 5.42 4.71
N TRP A 42 20.31 5.65 5.04
CA TRP A 42 19.93 6.64 6.05
C TRP A 42 20.44 6.27 7.45
N ALA A 43 20.75 4.99 7.69
CA ALA A 43 21.27 4.50 8.98
C ALA A 43 22.73 4.93 9.25
N GLN A 44 23.40 5.59 8.32
CA GLN A 44 24.68 6.26 8.60
C GLN A 44 24.55 7.33 9.70
N ASP A 45 23.36 7.93 9.82
CA ASP A 45 23.04 8.84 10.92
C ASP A 45 22.56 8.07 12.14
N LEU A 46 23.43 7.96 13.15
CA LEU A 46 23.17 7.24 14.39
C LEU A 46 21.94 7.78 15.14
N ASN A 47 21.60 9.06 15.00
CA ASN A 47 20.43 9.63 15.65
C ASN A 47 19.12 9.11 15.04
N LYS A 48 19.09 8.90 13.72
CA LYS A 48 17.93 8.30 13.04
C LYS A 48 17.76 6.84 13.41
N VAL A 49 18.86 6.10 13.55
CA VAL A 49 18.80 4.71 14.03
C VAL A 49 18.24 4.65 15.44
N ARG A 50 18.71 5.54 16.33
CA ARG A 50 18.20 5.65 17.70
C ARG A 50 16.70 5.93 17.70
N GLU A 51 16.25 6.94 16.95
CA GLU A 51 14.84 7.29 16.82
C GLU A 51 14.00 6.11 16.32
N ARG A 52 14.48 5.38 15.29
CA ARG A 52 13.81 4.19 14.75
C ARG A 52 13.63 3.11 15.81
N MET A 53 14.69 2.78 16.55
CA MET A 53 14.63 1.77 17.62
C MET A 53 13.69 2.21 18.74
N THR A 54 13.82 3.45 19.23
CA THR A 54 12.98 3.96 20.32
C THR A 54 11.50 3.97 19.93
N LYS A 55 11.17 4.39 18.69
CA LYS A 55 9.80 4.37 18.19
C LYS A 55 9.22 2.96 18.10
N PHE A 56 10.04 1.97 17.73
CA PHE A 56 9.58 0.58 17.63
C PHE A 56 9.36 -0.07 19.00
N ILE A 57 10.24 0.21 19.96
CA ILE A 57 10.17 -0.38 21.31
C ILE A 57 8.93 0.12 22.08
N ASP A 58 8.48 1.36 21.83
CA ASP A 58 7.30 2.00 22.47
C ASP A 58 7.26 1.84 24.00
N ASP A 59 8.44 1.78 24.64
CA ASP A 59 8.56 1.41 26.05
C ASP A 59 8.99 2.63 26.87
N THR A 60 8.02 3.27 27.50
CA THR A 60 8.22 4.38 28.46
C THR A 60 8.86 3.92 29.77
N MET A 61 9.08 2.61 29.97
CA MET A 61 9.52 2.02 31.24
C MET A 61 11.02 1.71 31.31
N ARG A 62 11.77 1.74 30.20
CA ARG A 62 13.22 1.49 30.22
C ARG A 62 13.97 2.78 30.54
N GLU A 63 14.46 2.91 31.77
CA GLU A 63 15.33 4.00 32.23
C GLU A 63 16.77 3.88 31.68
N THR A 64 16.95 3.52 30.41
CA THR A 64 18.27 3.39 29.79
C THR A 64 18.54 4.55 28.83
N ALA A 65 19.74 5.13 28.93
CA ALA A 65 20.15 6.26 28.09
C ALA A 65 20.26 5.92 26.59
N GLU A 66 20.43 4.64 26.25
CA GLU A 66 20.61 4.14 24.88
C GLU A 66 19.67 2.94 24.63
N PRO A 67 18.96 2.89 23.49
CA PRO A 67 18.03 1.81 23.18
C PRO A 67 18.76 0.52 22.80
N PHE A 68 18.14 -0.61 23.13
CA PHE A 68 18.56 -1.94 22.73
C PHE A 68 17.31 -2.81 22.52
N LEU A 69 17.44 -3.84 21.69
CA LEU A 69 16.39 -4.84 21.43
C LEU A 69 16.82 -6.18 22.01
N PHE A 70 15.95 -6.85 22.76
CA PHE A 70 16.14 -8.28 23.00
C PHE A 70 16.00 -9.06 21.68
N VAL A 71 16.53 -10.28 21.61
CA VAL A 71 16.48 -11.08 20.37
C VAL A 71 15.04 -11.29 19.87
N ASP A 72 14.08 -11.51 20.76
CA ASP A 72 12.66 -11.64 20.39
C ASP A 72 12.07 -10.33 19.85
N GLU A 73 12.46 -9.17 20.41
CA GLU A 73 12.07 -7.85 19.89
C GLU A 73 12.69 -7.60 18.52
N PHE A 74 13.95 -7.98 18.32
CA PHE A 74 14.61 -7.89 17.02
C PHE A 74 13.95 -8.80 15.98
N LEU A 75 13.60 -10.04 16.34
CA LEU A 75 12.84 -10.92 15.45
C LEU A 75 11.47 -10.32 15.14
N THR A 76 10.81 -9.69 16.11
CA THR A 76 9.54 -8.99 15.89
C THR A 76 9.73 -7.82 14.92
N TYR A 77 10.82 -7.06 15.05
CA TYR A 77 11.17 -5.97 14.13
C TYR A 77 11.31 -6.48 12.68
N LEU A 78 11.96 -7.63 12.46
CA LEU A 78 12.17 -8.17 11.10
C LEU A 78 10.86 -8.41 10.33
N PHE A 79 9.78 -8.74 11.03
CA PHE A 79 8.45 -8.97 10.46
C PHE A 79 7.49 -7.79 10.63
N SER A 80 7.95 -6.70 11.23
CA SER A 80 7.11 -5.53 11.48
C SER A 80 6.96 -4.68 10.22
N ARG A 81 6.00 -3.75 10.25
CA ARG A 81 5.78 -2.81 9.15
C ARG A 81 6.99 -1.89 8.95
N GLU A 82 7.73 -1.60 10.02
CA GLU A 82 8.96 -0.82 10.00
C GLU A 82 10.07 -1.50 9.18
N ASN A 83 10.00 -2.81 8.95
CA ASN A 83 10.91 -3.53 8.07
C ASN A 83 10.19 -4.04 6.80
N SER A 84 9.17 -3.31 6.34
CA SER A 84 8.45 -3.61 5.11
C SER A 84 9.37 -3.54 3.88
N ILE A 85 9.19 -4.48 2.94
CA ILE A 85 9.84 -4.44 1.62
C ILE A 85 9.37 -3.24 0.78
N TRP A 86 8.23 -2.65 1.11
CA TRP A 86 7.67 -1.50 0.40
C TRP A 86 8.29 -0.20 0.90
N ASP A 87 8.81 0.59 -0.02
CA ASP A 87 9.35 1.92 0.27
C ASP A 87 8.21 2.97 0.19
N GLU A 88 7.84 3.51 1.36
CA GLU A 88 6.74 4.48 1.52
C GLU A 88 6.94 5.76 0.68
N LYS A 89 8.15 6.06 0.17
CA LYS A 89 8.35 7.22 -0.71
C LYS A 89 7.54 7.15 -2.00
N TYR A 90 7.20 5.93 -2.44
CA TYR A 90 6.40 5.71 -3.65
C TYR A 90 4.88 5.78 -3.40
N ASP A 91 4.43 5.99 -2.16
CA ASP A 91 3.01 6.21 -1.86
C ASP A 91 2.53 7.59 -2.34
N ALA A 92 3.46 8.55 -2.47
CA ALA A 92 3.18 9.89 -2.96
C ALA A 92 3.46 10.00 -4.46
N VAL A 93 2.59 10.72 -5.15
CA VAL A 93 2.77 11.04 -6.57
C VAL A 93 3.82 12.15 -6.71
N ASP A 94 4.87 11.90 -7.49
CA ASP A 94 5.79 12.95 -7.91
C ASP A 94 5.13 13.80 -9.02
N MET A 95 4.80 15.05 -8.69
CA MET A 95 4.19 15.98 -9.63
C MET A 95 5.11 16.36 -10.79
N GLN A 96 6.43 16.21 -10.65
CA GLN A 96 7.36 16.48 -11.75
C GLN A 96 7.19 15.45 -12.88
N ASP A 97 6.89 14.19 -12.52
CA ASP A 97 6.65 13.11 -13.49
C ASP A 97 5.28 13.20 -14.16
N MET A 98 4.37 14.10 -13.74
CA MET A 98 3.00 14.24 -14.27
C MET A 98 2.85 15.29 -15.40
N ASN A 99 3.95 15.73 -16.01
CA ASN A 99 3.95 16.77 -17.05
C ASN A 99 4.13 16.26 -18.49
N ASN A 100 4.28 14.95 -18.69
CA ASN A 100 4.39 14.36 -20.03
C ASN A 100 3.01 14.28 -20.71
N PRO A 101 2.96 14.05 -22.03
CA PRO A 101 1.70 13.76 -22.72
C PRO A 101 1.01 12.50 -22.16
N LEU A 102 -0.32 12.46 -22.17
CA LEU A 102 -1.11 11.36 -21.59
C LEU A 102 -0.73 9.98 -22.13
N SER A 103 -0.30 9.90 -23.40
CA SER A 103 0.13 8.67 -24.06
C SER A 103 1.42 8.05 -23.48
N HIS A 104 2.12 8.74 -22.58
CA HIS A 104 3.35 8.23 -21.94
C HIS A 104 3.07 7.51 -20.61
N TYR A 105 1.82 7.51 -20.13
CA TYR A 105 1.45 6.91 -18.87
C TYR A 105 0.70 5.60 -19.05
N TRP A 106 0.95 4.67 -18.14
CA TRP A 106 0.00 3.58 -17.92
C TRP A 106 -1.19 4.10 -17.14
N ILE A 107 -2.39 3.90 -17.67
CA ILE A 107 -3.63 4.37 -17.08
C ILE A 107 -4.42 3.16 -16.58
N SER A 108 -4.63 3.09 -15.26
CA SER A 108 -5.52 2.11 -14.64
C SER A 108 -6.93 2.25 -15.22
N SER A 109 -7.38 1.23 -15.93
CA SER A 109 -8.60 1.24 -16.74
C SER A 109 -9.45 0.02 -16.44
N SER A 110 -10.77 0.18 -16.43
CA SER A 110 -11.74 -0.88 -16.14
C SER A 110 -12.68 -1.08 -17.32
N HIS A 111 -12.84 -2.34 -17.71
CA HIS A 111 -13.77 -2.79 -18.74
C HIS A 111 -15.08 -3.27 -18.09
N ASN A 112 -16.21 -2.96 -18.72
CA ASN A 112 -17.57 -3.22 -18.22
C ASN A 112 -17.72 -2.87 -16.73
N THR A 113 -17.30 -1.66 -16.34
CA THR A 113 -17.17 -1.24 -14.92
C THR A 113 -18.46 -1.35 -14.12
N TYR A 114 -19.63 -1.33 -14.78
CA TYR A 114 -20.92 -1.51 -14.15
C TYR A 114 -21.17 -2.93 -13.60
N LEU A 115 -20.48 -3.96 -14.11
CA LEU A 115 -20.71 -5.35 -13.69
C LEU A 115 -20.09 -5.64 -12.32
N THR A 116 -20.83 -6.37 -11.50
CA THR A 116 -20.39 -6.77 -10.15
C THR A 116 -19.74 -8.14 -10.09
N GLY A 117 -19.85 -8.93 -11.16
CA GLY A 117 -19.34 -10.30 -11.23
C GLY A 117 -19.05 -10.74 -12.66
N ASP A 118 -19.55 -11.92 -13.05
CA ASP A 118 -19.28 -12.49 -14.37
C ASP A 118 -19.94 -11.70 -15.53
N GLN A 119 -19.41 -11.89 -16.74
CA GLN A 119 -19.81 -11.12 -17.93
C GLN A 119 -21.20 -11.44 -18.48
N LEU A 120 -21.82 -12.55 -18.05
CA LEU A 120 -23.06 -13.05 -18.65
C LEU A 120 -24.28 -12.92 -17.74
N ARG A 121 -24.09 -13.10 -16.43
CA ARG A 121 -25.20 -13.27 -15.47
C ARG A 121 -25.16 -12.28 -14.32
N SER A 122 -24.05 -11.58 -14.11
CA SER A 122 -23.96 -10.65 -12.97
C SER A 122 -24.79 -9.39 -13.18
N GLU A 123 -25.21 -8.82 -12.06
CA GLU A 123 -25.96 -7.58 -12.04
C GLU A 123 -25.05 -6.38 -12.28
N SER A 124 -25.67 -5.33 -12.81
CA SER A 124 -25.05 -4.02 -12.96
C SER A 124 -25.32 -3.16 -11.73
N SER A 125 -24.33 -2.47 -11.18
CA SER A 125 -24.51 -1.62 -9.98
C SER A 125 -23.69 -0.32 -10.05
N PRO A 126 -24.24 0.83 -9.61
CA PRO A 126 -23.49 2.08 -9.47
C PRO A 126 -22.31 1.96 -8.50
N GLU A 127 -22.43 1.12 -7.48
CA GLU A 127 -21.39 0.85 -6.49
C GLU A 127 -20.12 0.24 -7.12
N ALA A 128 -20.26 -0.46 -8.26
CA ALA A 128 -19.12 -0.99 -9.00
C ALA A 128 -18.20 0.14 -9.52
N TYR A 129 -18.78 1.25 -10.01
CA TYR A 129 -18.03 2.45 -10.38
C TYR A 129 -17.34 3.10 -9.18
N ILE A 130 -18.07 3.25 -8.06
CA ILE A 130 -17.51 3.84 -6.83
C ILE A 130 -16.29 3.04 -6.35
N ARG A 131 -16.41 1.71 -6.32
CA ARG A 131 -15.32 0.82 -5.92
C ARG A 131 -14.13 0.95 -6.88
N CYS A 132 -14.40 0.92 -8.18
CA CYS A 132 -13.37 1.04 -9.22
C CYS A 132 -12.54 2.33 -9.07
N LEU A 133 -13.22 3.48 -8.91
CA LEU A 133 -12.57 4.78 -8.73
C LEU A 133 -11.78 4.88 -7.42
N ARG A 134 -12.31 4.29 -6.33
CA ARG A 134 -11.60 4.22 -5.03
C ARG A 134 -10.34 3.36 -5.08
N MET A 135 -10.30 2.34 -5.92
CA MET A 135 -9.11 1.52 -6.17
C MET A 135 -8.10 2.19 -7.11
N GLY A 136 -8.30 3.46 -7.46
CA GLY A 136 -7.35 4.23 -8.29
C GLY A 136 -7.58 4.12 -9.79
N CYS A 137 -8.70 3.53 -10.24
CA CYS A 137 -9.04 3.54 -11.66
C CYS A 137 -9.28 4.98 -12.18
N ARG A 138 -8.88 5.24 -13.42
CA ARG A 138 -8.98 6.55 -14.08
C ARG A 138 -9.71 6.50 -15.42
N CYS A 139 -9.95 5.32 -15.97
CA CYS A 139 -10.79 5.11 -17.15
C CYS A 139 -11.85 4.05 -16.86
N ILE A 140 -13.12 4.42 -17.00
CA ILE A 140 -14.27 3.54 -16.72
C ILE A 140 -15.08 3.34 -17.99
N GLU A 141 -15.67 2.16 -18.13
CA GLU A 141 -16.55 1.84 -19.25
C GLU A 141 -18.01 1.92 -18.84
N GLN A 142 -18.83 2.51 -19.72
CA GLN A 142 -20.27 2.63 -19.57
C GLN A 142 -20.96 2.12 -20.82
N LYS A 143 -22.02 1.31 -20.65
CA LYS A 143 -22.81 0.78 -21.77
C LYS A 143 -24.21 1.37 -21.78
N ALA A 144 -24.47 2.34 -22.65
CA ALA A 144 -25.80 2.91 -22.82
C ALA A 144 -26.67 2.03 -23.74
N VAL A 145 -27.83 1.61 -23.24
CA VAL A 145 -28.85 0.87 -23.99
C VAL A 145 -30.09 1.74 -24.12
N LYS A 146 -30.65 1.85 -25.33
CA LYS A 146 -31.89 2.60 -25.59
C LYS A 146 -33.09 1.76 -25.18
N VAL A 147 -33.88 2.27 -24.24
CA VAL A 147 -35.15 1.64 -23.82
C VAL A 147 -36.31 2.35 -24.49
N PHE A 148 -37.16 1.59 -25.19
CA PHE A 148 -38.39 2.09 -25.82
C PHE A 148 -39.58 1.77 -24.92
N ASN A 149 -40.18 2.81 -24.32
CA ASN A 149 -41.45 2.67 -23.63
C ASN A 149 -42.60 2.63 -24.66
N SER A 150 -43.39 1.56 -24.64
CA SER A 150 -44.50 1.33 -25.59
C SER A 150 -45.74 2.22 -25.36
N GLY A 151 -45.66 3.27 -24.54
CA GLY A 151 -46.82 4.07 -24.10
C GLY A 151 -46.70 5.59 -24.22
N LEU A 152 -45.52 6.15 -24.49
CA LEU A 152 -45.35 7.60 -24.63
C LEU A 152 -44.44 7.90 -25.83
N LEU A 153 -45.05 8.49 -26.85
CA LEU A 153 -44.36 9.01 -28.02
C LEU A 153 -43.32 10.04 -27.56
N GLY A 154 -42.03 9.71 -27.64
CA GLY A 154 -40.97 10.72 -27.76
C GLY A 154 -39.92 10.86 -26.66
N ARG A 155 -39.86 10.02 -25.62
CA ARG A 155 -38.72 10.05 -24.66
C ARG A 155 -37.87 8.79 -24.76
N ALA A 156 -36.67 8.92 -25.32
CA ALA A 156 -35.65 7.88 -25.27
C ALA A 156 -34.98 7.91 -23.90
N ARG A 157 -35.07 6.83 -23.14
CA ARG A 157 -34.29 6.64 -21.90
C ARG A 157 -33.08 5.77 -22.21
N TRP A 158 -31.92 6.15 -21.69
CA TRP A 158 -30.72 5.33 -21.73
C TRP A 158 -30.60 4.55 -20.41
N GLU A 159 -30.14 3.32 -20.47
CA GLU A 159 -29.85 2.46 -19.30
C GLU A 159 -28.40 1.96 -19.35
N ALA A 160 -27.70 1.98 -18.22
CA ALA A 160 -26.40 1.35 -18.06
C ALA A 160 -26.60 -0.11 -17.65
N GLY A 161 -26.83 -1.00 -18.63
CA GLY A 161 -27.38 -2.32 -18.35
C GLY A 161 -28.86 -2.24 -17.93
N HIS A 162 -29.19 -2.61 -16.68
CA HIS A 162 -30.54 -2.45 -16.07
C HIS A 162 -30.63 -1.24 -15.11
N LEU A 163 -29.61 -0.37 -15.08
CA LEU A 163 -29.60 0.80 -14.21
C LEU A 163 -30.24 2.01 -14.90
N PRO A 164 -31.25 2.65 -14.28
CA PRO A 164 -31.82 3.89 -14.78
C PRO A 164 -30.77 4.99 -14.77
N TRP A 165 -30.65 5.72 -15.88
CA TRP A 165 -29.95 7.00 -15.85
C TRP A 165 -30.82 8.03 -15.14
N LEU A 166 -30.23 8.74 -14.19
CA LEU A 166 -30.69 10.10 -13.87
C LEU A 166 -30.33 10.94 -15.08
N ASP A 167 -31.33 11.34 -15.86
CA ASP A 167 -31.17 12.25 -16.99
C ASP A 167 -30.38 13.48 -16.49
N ALA A 168 -29.17 13.67 -17.01
CA ALA A 168 -28.31 14.83 -16.72
C ALA A 168 -28.79 16.11 -17.43
N ASP A 169 -30.05 16.16 -17.86
CA ASP A 169 -30.64 17.26 -18.65
C ASP A 169 -31.34 18.32 -17.77
N HIS A 170 -31.06 18.40 -16.46
CA HIS A 170 -31.73 19.36 -15.56
C HIS A 170 -30.81 20.28 -14.76
N GLN A 171 -29.63 20.62 -15.29
CA GLN A 171 -28.77 21.61 -14.62
C GLN A 171 -28.09 22.67 -15.50
N ASP A 172 -28.58 22.93 -16.72
CA ASP A 172 -28.16 24.09 -17.52
C ASP A 172 -29.35 24.90 -18.08
N GLN A 173 -30.34 25.20 -17.23
CA GLN A 173 -31.22 26.35 -17.43
C GLN A 173 -31.48 27.04 -16.09
N VAL A 174 -30.65 28.03 -15.75
CA VAL A 174 -30.96 29.46 -15.48
C VAL A 174 -29.64 30.15 -15.13
#